data_AF-A0A0G0MC07-F1
#
_entry.id   AF-A0A0G0MC07-F1
#
_cell.length_a   1.000
_cell.length_b   1.000
_cell.length_c   1.000
_cell.angle_alpha   90.00
_cell.angle_beta   90.00
_cell.angle_gamma   90.00
#
_symmetry.space_group_name_H-M   'P 1'
#
loop_
_entity.id
_entity.type
_entity.pdbx_description
1 polymer ?
#
loop_
_entity_poly.entity_id
_entity_poly.type
_entity_poly.pdbx_seq_one_letter_code
_entity_poly.pdbx_strand_id
1 'polypeptide(L)'
;MHIIRELGEELTRSELVGWLVYFYKFFGLNPHGKRIKVVCCFGNVEGDISSAAEILDARWISREEIFSDYKNSLSEITARIVVKFWQKKLSNLEKKEVQSWNN
;
A
#
# COMPACT_ATOMS: atom_id res chain seq x y z
N MET A 1 13.08 0.57 13.87
CA MET A 1 12.18 0.21 12.75
C MET A 1 11.20 1.36 12.56
N HIS A 2 11.46 2.26 11.60
CA HIS A 2 10.76 3.56 11.51
C HIS A 2 9.26 3.42 11.16
N ILE A 3 8.87 2.40 10.41
CA ILE A 3 7.51 2.32 9.83
C ILE A 3 6.36 2.18 10.83
N ILE A 4 6.58 1.53 11.99
CA ILE A 4 5.55 1.46 13.04
C ILE A 4 5.36 2.84 13.69
N ARG A 5 6.46 3.59 13.86
CA ARG A 5 6.41 4.95 14.38
C ARG A 5 5.71 5.89 13.40
N GLU A 6 6.07 5.85 12.11
CA GLU A 6 5.40 6.67 11.08
C GLU A 6 3.89 6.37 11.04
N LEU A 7 3.50 5.09 11.09
CA LEU A 7 2.08 4.69 11.10
C LEU A 7 1.32 5.33 12.28
N GLY A 8 1.91 5.32 13.48
CA GLY A 8 1.29 5.93 14.66
C GLY A 8 1.23 7.46 14.62
N GLU A 9 2.17 8.11 13.92
CA GLU A 9 2.19 9.57 13.73
C GLU A 9 1.18 10.03 12.66
N GLU A 10 1.07 9.27 11.57
CA GLU A 10 0.23 9.59 10.41
C GLU A 10 -1.22 9.08 10.54
N LEU A 11 -1.42 7.92 11.15
CA LEU A 11 -2.72 7.25 11.30
C LEU A 11 -3.01 6.97 12.78
N THR A 12 -3.12 8.04 13.57
CA THR A 12 -3.25 7.99 15.05
C THR A 12 -4.41 7.15 15.60
N ARG A 13 -5.43 6.87 14.79
CA ARG A 13 -6.62 6.08 15.16
C ARG A 13 -6.64 4.68 14.54
N SER A 14 -5.55 4.30 13.88
CA SER A 14 -5.39 2.99 13.29
C SER A 14 -4.20 2.27 13.91
N GLU A 15 -4.27 0.95 13.99
CA GLU A 15 -3.19 0.13 14.50
C GLU A 15 -2.88 -1.04 13.57
N LEU A 16 -1.61 -1.44 13.55
CA LEU A 16 -1.20 -2.64 12.86
C LEU A 16 -1.70 -3.87 13.62
N VAL A 17 -2.53 -4.70 12.97
CA VAL A 17 -3.08 -5.92 13.56
C VAL A 17 -2.46 -7.16 12.92
N GLY A 18 -1.92 -8.04 13.75
CA GLY A 18 -1.40 -9.34 13.32
C GLY A 18 -0.01 -9.26 12.68
N TRP A 19 0.09 -8.92 11.40
CA TRP A 19 1.32 -9.08 10.64
C TRP A 19 1.70 -7.86 9.82
N LEU A 20 3.01 -7.66 9.71
CA LEU A 20 3.66 -6.73 8.80
C LEU A 20 4.80 -7.46 8.11
N VAL A 21 4.77 -7.52 6.79
CA VAL A 21 5.79 -8.18 5.98
C VAL A 21 6.48 -7.18 5.08
N TYR A 22 7.78 -7.35 4.90
CA TYR A 22 8.48 -6.67 3.83
C TYR A 22 7.85 -7.03 2.49
N PHE A 23 7.51 -6.02 1.69
CA PHE A 23 6.89 -6.23 0.39
C PHE A 23 7.93 -6.12 -0.72
N TYR A 24 8.48 -4.93 -0.92
CA TYR A 24 9.43 -4.65 -1.97
C TYR A 24 10.15 -3.30 -1.76
N LYS A 25 11.23 -3.09 -2.50
CA LYS A 25 11.99 -1.84 -2.54
C LYS A 25 11.83 -1.19 -3.90
N PHE A 26 11.37 0.05 -3.91
CA PHE A 26 11.07 0.81 -5.12
C PHE A 26 12.03 1.97 -5.31
N PHE A 27 12.24 2.32 -6.58
CA PHE A 27 12.98 3.50 -7.02
C PHE A 27 12.09 4.22 -8.05
N GLY A 28 11.97 5.53 -7.94
CA GLY A 28 11.12 6.33 -8.83
C GLY A 28 11.05 7.79 -8.42
N LEU A 29 10.22 8.56 -9.12
CA LEU A 29 9.95 9.96 -8.80
C LEU A 29 8.81 10.08 -7.77
N ASN A 30 9.02 10.96 -6.78
CA ASN A 30 7.98 11.39 -5.85
C ASN A 30 7.05 12.45 -6.49
N PRO A 31 6.00 12.92 -5.79
CA PRO A 31 5.10 13.96 -6.32
C PRO A 31 5.78 15.27 -6.74
N HIS A 32 6.97 15.57 -6.21
CA HIS A 32 7.75 16.76 -6.53
C HIS A 32 8.81 16.53 -7.63
N GLY A 33 8.77 15.39 -8.33
CA GLY A 33 9.72 15.06 -9.39
C GLY A 33 11.13 14.71 -8.90
N LYS A 34 11.31 14.44 -7.60
CA LYS A 34 12.60 14.04 -7.02
C LYS A 34 12.74 12.51 -7.04
N ARG A 35 13.90 12.03 -7.44
CA ARG A 35 14.25 10.60 -7.36
C ARG A 35 14.39 10.17 -5.91
N ILE A 36 13.62 9.17 -5.52
CA ILE A 36 13.64 8.60 -4.18
C ILE A 36 13.71 7.08 -4.22
N LYS A 37 14.08 6.51 -3.06
CA LYS A 37 14.12 5.08 -2.79
C LYS A 37 13.22 4.80 -1.61
N VAL A 38 12.21 3.95 -1.79
CA VAL A 38 11.22 3.62 -0.76
C VAL A 38 11.24 2.13 -0.46
N VAL A 39 11.27 1.79 0.82
CA VAL A 39 11.10 0.42 1.31
C VAL A 39 9.64 0.27 1.73
N CYS A 40 8.89 -0.56 1.03
CA CYS A 40 7.48 -0.79 1.31
C CYS A 40 7.28 -2.09 2.09
N CYS A 41 6.41 -2.02 3.08
CA CYS A 41 5.87 -3.18 3.79
C CYS A 41 4.37 -3.31 3.48
N PHE A 42 3.83 -4.51 3.66
CA PHE A 42 2.39 -4.77 3.60
C PHE A 42 1.97 -5.36 4.93
N GLY A 43 0.85 -4.91 5.47
CA GLY A 43 0.34 -5.36 6.76
C GLY A 43 -1.16 -5.15 6.84
N ASN A 44 -1.78 -5.77 7.83
CA ASN A 44 -3.18 -5.53 8.14
C ASN A 44 -3.28 -4.40 9.16
N VAL A 45 -4.17 -3.45 8.90
CA VAL A 45 -4.40 -2.29 9.77
C VAL A 45 -5.89 -2.26 10.08
N GLU A 46 -6.23 -2.08 11.34
CA GLU A 46 -7.60 -1.91 11.81
C GLU A 46 -7.77 -0.56 12.50
N GLY A 47 -9.02 -0.15 12.69
CA GLY A 47 -9.38 1.14 13.27
C GLY A 47 -9.84 2.17 12.24
N ASP A 48 -10.13 3.35 12.75
CA ASP A 48 -10.59 4.47 11.94
C ASP A 48 -9.40 5.07 11.19
N ILE A 49 -9.58 5.34 9.90
CA ILE A 49 -8.65 6.18 9.15
C ILE A 49 -9.18 7.62 9.20
N SER A 50 -8.38 8.51 9.76
CA SER A 50 -8.63 9.96 9.77
C SER A 50 -7.35 10.70 9.42
N SER A 51 -7.48 11.87 8.80
CA SER A 51 -6.35 12.77 8.59
C SER A 51 -5.64 13.12 9.91
N ALA A 52 -4.32 13.28 9.83
CA ALA A 52 -3.45 13.74 10.91
C ALA A 52 -2.59 14.91 10.42
N ALA A 53 -1.68 15.40 11.26
CA ALA A 53 -0.98 16.69 11.11
C ALA A 53 -0.46 17.03 9.70
N GLU A 54 0.05 16.04 8.95
CA GLU A 54 0.64 16.21 7.62
C GLU A 54 -0.19 15.61 6.47
N ILE A 55 -1.31 14.96 6.78
CA ILE A 55 -2.16 14.25 5.80
C ILE A 55 -3.46 15.01 5.60
N LEU A 56 -3.67 15.53 4.38
CA LEU A 56 -4.89 16.27 4.03
C LEU A 56 -6.14 15.40 4.02
N ASP A 57 -6.04 14.17 3.51
CA ASP A 57 -7.14 13.20 3.40
C ASP A 57 -6.58 11.80 3.58
N ALA A 58 -7.30 10.97 4.34
CA ALA A 58 -6.99 9.57 4.55
C ALA A 58 -8.30 8.78 4.58
N ARG A 59 -8.39 7.72 3.77
CA ARG A 59 -9.58 6.86 3.69
C ARG A 59 -9.24 5.48 3.16
N TRP A 60 -10.14 4.54 3.45
CA TRP A 60 -10.18 3.25 2.75
C TRP A 60 -10.68 3.46 1.33
N ILE A 61 -9.97 2.88 0.35
CA ILE A 61 -10.36 2.90 -1.07
C ILE A 61 -10.37 1.48 -1.63
N SER A 62 -11.34 1.21 -2.49
CA SER A 62 -11.43 -0.04 -3.23
C SER A 62 -10.38 -0.12 -4.35
N ARG A 63 -10.21 -1.32 -4.90
CA ARG A 63 -9.33 -1.52 -6.06
C ARG A 63 -9.83 -0.72 -7.26
N GLU A 64 -11.14 -0.72 -7.47
CA GLU A 64 -11.82 -0.10 -8.59
C GLU A 64 -11.58 1.41 -8.57
N GLU A 65 -11.77 2.04 -7.40
CA GLU A 65 -11.49 3.47 -7.18
C GLU A 65 -10.05 3.85 -7.53
N ILE A 66 -9.06 3.02 -7.16
CA ILE A 66 -7.65 3.29 -7.49
C ILE A 66 -7.44 3.40 -9.01
N PHE A 67 -8.05 2.50 -9.78
CA PHE A 67 -7.86 2.41 -11.22
C PHE A 67 -8.84 3.28 -12.03
N SER A 68 -9.88 3.83 -11.41
CA SER A 68 -10.75 4.84 -11.99
C SER A 68 -10.31 6.25 -11.58
N ASP A 69 -10.50 6.60 -10.31
CA ASP A 69 -10.54 7.97 -9.81
C ASP A 69 -9.12 8.50 -9.57
N TYR A 70 -8.21 7.61 -9.17
CA TYR A 70 -6.83 7.98 -8.83
C TYR A 70 -5.81 7.68 -9.93
N LYS A 71 -6.22 7.02 -11.03
CA LYS A 71 -5.30 6.51 -12.05
C LYS A 71 -4.29 7.55 -12.56
N ASN A 72 -4.72 8.81 -12.70
CA ASN A 72 -3.90 9.91 -13.22
C ASN A 72 -3.36 10.86 -12.13
N SER A 73 -3.68 10.64 -10.86
CA SER A 73 -3.24 11.50 -9.74
C SER A 73 -2.12 10.89 -8.89
N LEU A 74 -1.82 9.60 -9.08
CA LEU A 74 -0.70 8.94 -8.39
C LEU A 74 0.65 9.42 -8.95
N SER A 75 1.58 9.73 -8.04
CA SER A 75 2.99 9.90 -8.41
C SER A 75 3.56 8.61 -9.04
N GLU A 76 4.62 8.73 -9.84
CA GLU A 76 5.23 7.58 -10.52
C GLU A 76 5.57 6.45 -9.55
N ILE A 77 6.20 6.76 -8.41
CA ILE A 77 6.57 5.73 -7.43
C ILE A 77 5.35 5.08 -6.78
N THR A 78 4.29 5.86 -6.48
CA THR A 78 3.04 5.34 -5.91
C THR A 78 2.33 4.41 -6.90
N ALA A 79 2.23 4.83 -8.17
CA ALA A 79 1.64 4.02 -9.23
C ALA A 79 2.38 2.68 -9.39
N ARG A 80 3.72 2.69 -9.33
CA ARG A 80 4.55 1.49 -9.37
C ARG A 80 4.29 0.55 -8.19
N ILE A 81 4.15 1.09 -6.98
CA ILE A 81 3.83 0.31 -5.77
C ILE A 81 2.48 -0.40 -5.92
N VAL A 82 1.44 0.36 -6.29
CA VAL A 82 0.07 -0.13 -6.49
C VAL A 82 0.03 -1.24 -7.55
N VAL A 83 0.62 -1.00 -8.72
CA VAL A 83 0.64 -2.00 -9.80
C VAL A 83 1.34 -3.28 -9.36
N LYS A 84 2.51 -3.16 -8.71
CA LYS A 84 3.27 -4.33 -8.24
C LYS A 84 2.50 -5.12 -7.17
N PHE A 85 1.80 -4.42 -6.28
CA PHE A 85 0.96 -5.03 -5.25
C PHE A 85 -0.10 -5.94 -5.86
N TRP A 86 -0.88 -5.41 -6.81
CA TRP A 86 -1.96 -6.17 -7.44
C TRP A 86 -1.45 -7.29 -8.34
N GLN A 87 -0.34 -7.12 -9.06
CA GLN A 87 0.30 -8.20 -9.81
C GLN A 87 0.69 -9.38 -8.91
N LYS A 88 1.30 -9.11 -7.74
CA LYS A 88 1.67 -10.16 -6.78
C LYS A 88 0.45 -10.82 -6.15
N LYS A 89 -0.57 -10.05 -5.78
CA LYS A 89 -1.80 -10.58 -5.17
C LYS A 89 -2.54 -11.54 -6.11
N LEU A 90 -2.66 -11.18 -7.39
CA LEU A 90 -3.24 -12.04 -8.42
C LEU A 90 -2.44 -13.33 -8.60
N SER A 91 -1.12 -13.23 -8.74
CA SER A 91 -0.26 -14.43 -8.88
C SER A 91 -0.35 -15.41 -7.69
N ASN A 92 -0.64 -14.91 -6.49
CA ASN A 92 -0.81 -15.74 -5.30
C ASN A 92 -2.20 -16.37 -5.22
N LEU A 93 -3.23 -15.71 -5.74
CA LEU A 93 -4.59 -16.26 -5.84
C LEU A 93 -4.64 -17.39 -6.87
N GLU A 94 -4.07 -17.15 -8.06
CA GLU A 94 -3.97 -18.16 -9.13
C GLU A 94 -3.24 -19.43 -8.63
N LYS A 95 -2.15 -19.26 -7.86
CA LYS A 95 -1.42 -20.40 -7.28
C LYS A 95 -2.26 -21.19 -6.26
N LYS A 96 -3.11 -20.52 -5.48
CA LYS A 96 -3.98 -21.19 -4.49
C LYS A 96 -5.12 -21.94 -5.18
N GLU A 97 -5.70 -21.39 -6.23
CA GLU A 97 -6.72 -22.07 -7.03
C GLU A 97 -6.12 -23.30 -7.72
N VAL A 98 -4.95 -23.21 -8.35
CA VAL A 98 -4.29 -24.39 -8.96
C VAL A 98 -3.97 -25.48 -7.92
N GLN A 99 -3.69 -25.12 -6.66
CA GLN A 99 -3.49 -26.11 -5.59
C GLN A 99 -4.79 -26.75 -5.10
N SER A 100 -5.92 -26.06 -5.14
CA SER A 100 -7.22 -26.63 -4.72
C SER A 100 -7.86 -27.54 -5.76
N TRP A 101 -7.39 -27.51 -7.02
CA TRP A 101 -7.84 -28.40 -8.09
C TRP A 101 -7.02 -29.70 -8.18
N ASN A 102 -5.87 -29.75 -7.49
CA ASN A 102 -4.97 -30.90 -7.44
C ASN A 102 -5.12 -31.72 -6.13
N ASN A 103 -6.10 -31.37 -5.29
CA ASN A 103 -6.51 -32.10 -4.09
C ASN A 103 -7.95 -32.60 -4.26
#